data_AF-A0ABD5GK33-F1
#
_entry.id   AF-A0ABD5GK33-F1
#
_cell.length_a   1.000
_cell.length_b   1.000
_cell.length_c   1.000
_cell.angle_alpha   90.00
_cell.angle_beta   90.00
_cell.angle_gamma   90.00
#
_symmetry.space_group_name_H-M   'P 1'
#
loop_
_entity.id
_entity.type
_entity.pdbx_description
1 polymer ?
#
loop_
_entity_poly.entity_id
_entity_poly.type
_entity_poly.pdbx_seq_one_letter_code
_entity_poly.pdbx_strand_id
1 'polypeptide(L)'
;MDSTGETKAYVVHASPVNETDPHKAIFMYYTENPNYRFTPSNLQPHQPGDVLRYWIQAFDEVGVGANETEKAEYLNVNGYGSEWSSVVEMTMKK
;
A
#
# COMPACT_ATOMS: atom_id res chain seq x y z
N MET A 1 -11.15 -8.04 -11.54
CA MET A 1 -11.89 -9.22 -11.00
C MET A 1 -11.69 -9.17 -9.50
N ASP A 2 -12.74 -9.18 -8.68
CA ASP A 2 -12.59 -9.24 -7.22
C ASP A 2 -12.07 -10.62 -6.79
N SER A 3 -11.17 -10.66 -5.80
CA SER A 3 -10.61 -11.90 -5.28
C SER A 3 -11.73 -12.84 -4.83
N THR A 4 -11.87 -14.00 -5.46
CA THR A 4 -12.94 -14.96 -5.17
C THR A 4 -12.66 -15.82 -3.93
N GLY A 5 -11.54 -15.57 -3.23
CA GLY A 5 -11.12 -16.23 -2.00
C GLY A 5 -11.16 -15.32 -0.76
N GLU A 6 -11.02 -15.92 0.43
CA GLU A 6 -10.84 -15.19 1.67
C GLU A 6 -9.56 -14.36 1.62
N THR A 7 -9.66 -13.05 1.91
CA THR A 7 -8.50 -12.14 1.91
C THR A 7 -7.49 -12.55 2.97
N LYS A 8 -6.24 -12.75 2.56
CA LYS A 8 -5.13 -13.16 3.44
C LYS A 8 -4.08 -12.07 3.64
N ALA A 9 -3.94 -11.16 2.68
CA ALA A 9 -2.98 -10.07 2.78
C ALA A 9 -3.49 -8.80 2.09
N TYR A 10 -2.87 -7.69 2.45
CA TYR A 10 -3.10 -6.37 1.90
C TYR A 10 -1.77 -5.72 1.54
N VAL A 11 -1.73 -5.04 0.40
CA VAL A 11 -0.66 -4.12 0.04
C VAL A 11 -1.22 -2.70 0.01
N VAL A 12 -0.59 -1.81 0.77
CA VAL A 12 -0.82 -0.37 0.69
C VAL A 12 0.20 0.23 -0.26
N HIS A 13 -0.26 0.71 -1.40
CA HIS A 13 0.53 1.41 -2.41
C HIS A 13 0.55 2.90 -2.10
N ALA A 14 1.70 3.55 -2.19
CA ALA A 14 1.82 4.99 -2.02
C ALA A 14 2.68 5.62 -3.11
N SER A 15 2.22 6.77 -3.62
CA SER A 15 3.00 7.62 -4.50
C SER A 15 3.98 8.49 -3.72
N PRO A 16 5.03 9.01 -4.38
CA PRO A 16 5.80 10.11 -3.84
C PRO A 16 4.90 11.24 -3.35
N VAL A 17 5.43 11.98 -2.38
CA VAL A 17 4.73 13.11 -1.79
C VAL A 17 4.28 14.11 -2.86
N ASN A 18 3.04 14.60 -2.73
CA ASN A 18 2.35 15.50 -3.65
C ASN A 18 2.07 14.92 -5.06
N GLU A 19 2.54 13.72 -5.39
CA GLU A 19 2.21 13.05 -6.65
C GLU A 19 0.73 12.61 -6.66
N THR A 20 0.07 12.82 -7.78
CA THR A 20 -1.37 12.56 -7.99
C THR A 20 -1.62 11.35 -8.88
N ASP A 21 -0.63 10.94 -9.68
CA ASP A 21 -0.73 9.80 -10.58
C ASP A 21 -0.58 8.47 -9.83
N PRO A 22 -1.63 7.62 -9.75
CA PRO A 22 -1.55 6.32 -9.07
C PRO A 22 -0.53 5.38 -9.72
N HIS A 23 -0.22 5.54 -11.01
CA HIS A 23 0.80 4.73 -11.69
C HIS A 23 2.23 5.02 -11.22
N LYS A 24 2.41 6.08 -10.43
CA LYS A 24 3.68 6.40 -9.78
C LYS A 24 3.71 5.98 -8.32
N ALA A 25 2.77 5.14 -7.86
CA ALA A 25 2.86 4.51 -6.56
C ALA A 25 4.00 3.48 -6.53
N ILE A 26 5.14 3.89 -5.98
CA ILE A 26 6.37 3.08 -5.91
C ILE A 26 6.65 2.53 -4.51
N PHE A 27 6.01 3.09 -3.48
CA PHE A 27 6.14 2.60 -2.13
C PHE A 27 5.05 1.56 -1.86
N MET A 28 5.43 0.46 -1.22
CA MET A 28 4.53 -0.64 -0.91
C MET A 28 4.70 -1.05 0.55
N TYR A 29 3.58 -1.23 1.23
CA TYR A 29 3.53 -1.68 2.61
C TYR A 29 2.64 -2.90 2.75
N TYR A 30 3.11 -3.93 3.44
CA TYR A 30 2.43 -5.22 3.55
C TYR A 30 1.80 -5.44 4.92
N THR A 31 0.66 -6.10 4.96
CA THR A 31 0.08 -6.64 6.19
C THR A 31 -0.82 -7.84 5.92
N GLU A 32 -0.83 -8.81 6.84
CA GLU A 32 -1.80 -9.91 6.87
C GLU A 32 -3.02 -9.56 7.75
N ASN A 33 -2.96 -8.43 8.46
CA ASN A 33 -4.07 -7.90 9.25
C ASN A 33 -4.90 -6.91 8.42
N PRO A 34 -6.22 -6.85 8.63
CA PRO A 34 -7.10 -5.86 7.99
C PRO A 34 -6.90 -4.43 8.50
N ASN A 35 -5.92 -4.21 9.39
CA ASN A 35 -5.53 -2.90 9.90
C ASN A 35 -4.05 -2.67 9.62
N TYR A 36 -3.73 -1.58 8.95
CA TYR A 36 -2.36 -1.08 8.80
C TYR A 36 -2.22 0.25 9.55
N ARG A 37 -1.18 0.35 10.39
CA ARG A 37 -0.87 1.58 11.13
C ARG A 37 0.48 2.12 10.68
N PHE A 38 0.45 3.33 10.14
CA PHE A 38 1.68 4.10 9.93
C PHE A 38 2.26 4.56 11.27
N THR A 39 3.57 4.39 11.42
CA THR A 39 4.42 4.92 12.48
C THR A 39 5.36 5.96 11.87
N PRO A 40 5.99 6.83 12.69
CA PRO A 40 6.98 7.78 12.17
C PRO A 40 8.14 7.13 11.41
N SER A 41 8.44 5.85 11.67
CA SER A 41 9.55 5.13 11.04
C SER A 41 9.18 4.47 9.70
N ASN A 42 7.90 4.24 9.41
CA ASN A 42 7.45 3.61 8.15
C ASN A 42 6.67 4.58 7.25
N LEU A 43 6.31 5.76 7.76
CA LEU A 43 5.72 6.80 6.93
C LEU A 43 6.77 7.38 5.99
N GLN A 44 6.41 7.57 4.71
CA GLN A 44 7.32 8.20 3.75
C GLN A 44 7.78 9.59 4.21
N PRO A 45 9.01 10.02 3.89
CA PRO A 45 9.51 11.35 4.24
C PRO A 45 8.57 12.45 3.75
N HIS A 46 8.24 13.40 4.62
CA HIS A 46 7.26 14.46 4.34
C HIS A 46 7.56 15.71 5.17
N GLN A 47 6.94 16.82 4.79
CA GLN A 47 6.98 18.12 5.45
C GLN A 47 5.57 18.63 5.73
N PRO A 48 5.39 19.56 6.68
CA PRO A 48 4.20 20.38 6.79
C PRO A 48 3.62 20.85 5.45
N GLY A 49 2.34 20.59 5.22
CA GLY A 49 1.62 20.98 4.00
C GLY A 49 1.65 19.96 2.86
N ASP A 50 2.51 18.95 2.96
CA ASP A 50 2.58 17.88 1.97
C ASP A 50 1.31 17.02 1.96
N VAL A 51 0.97 16.50 0.79
CA VAL A 51 -0.15 15.58 0.59
C VAL A 51 0.37 14.18 0.31
N LEU A 52 -0.06 13.22 1.14
CA LEU A 52 0.25 11.80 1.00
C LEU A 52 -0.97 11.07 0.45
N ARG A 53 -0.75 10.17 -0.50
CA ARG A 53 -1.81 9.38 -1.16
C ARG A 53 -1.51 7.90 -1.09
N TYR A 54 -2.55 7.14 -0.77
CA TYR A 54 -2.49 5.70 -0.59
C TYR A 54 -3.63 5.00 -1.31
N TRP A 55 -3.35 3.80 -1.80
CA TRP A 55 -4.33 2.87 -2.36
C TRP A 55 -4.12 1.51 -1.72
N ILE A 56 -5.20 0.79 -1.46
CA ILE A 56 -5.15 -0.52 -0.83
C ILE A 56 -5.55 -1.56 -1.86
N GLN A 57 -4.79 -2.65 -1.92
CA GLN A 57 -5.10 -3.82 -2.72
C GLN A 57 -5.13 -5.06 -1.82
N ALA A 58 -6.18 -5.87 -1.94
CA ALA A 58 -6.35 -7.11 -1.17
C ALA A 58 -5.92 -8.32 -2.01
N PHE A 59 -5.38 -9.35 -1.35
CA PHE A 59 -4.92 -10.58 -1.98
C PHE A 59 -5.48 -11.79 -1.22
N ASP A 60 -5.84 -12.86 -1.93
CA ASP A 60 -6.26 -14.15 -1.37
C ASP A 60 -5.08 -15.10 -1.09
N GLU A 61 -3.87 -14.57 -1.20
CA GLU A 61 -2.59 -15.22 -0.95
C GLU A 61 -1.69 -14.37 -0.05
N VAL A 62 -0.68 -15.01 0.54
CA VAL A 62 0.32 -14.40 1.42
C VAL A 62 1.57 -14.12 0.58
N GLY A 63 2.17 -12.94 0.76
CA GLY A 63 3.39 -12.58 0.03
C GLY A 63 4.59 -13.45 0.42
N VAL A 64 5.51 -13.67 -0.52
CA VAL A 64 6.74 -14.46 -0.31
C VAL A 64 7.93 -13.50 -0.19
N GLY A 65 8.70 -13.62 0.89
CA GLY A 65 9.87 -12.77 1.15
C GLY A 65 10.35 -12.88 2.59
N ALA A 66 11.59 -12.44 2.83
CA ALA A 66 12.19 -12.41 4.16
C ALA A 66 11.66 -11.26 5.04
N ASN A 67 11.11 -10.21 4.41
CA ASN A 67 10.56 -9.04 5.07
C ASN A 67 9.29 -8.53 4.36
N GLU A 68 8.61 -7.57 4.99
CA GLU A 68 7.35 -7.00 4.50
C GLU A 68 7.49 -6.34 3.11
N THR A 69 8.61 -5.68 2.83
CA THR A 69 8.87 -5.07 1.52
C THR A 69 8.94 -6.12 0.43
N GLU A 70 9.74 -7.17 0.63
CA GLU A 70 9.87 -8.28 -0.32
C GLU A 70 8.54 -9.01 -0.54
N LYS A 71 7.74 -9.20 0.52
CA LYS A 71 6.40 -9.77 0.41
C LYS A 71 5.46 -8.90 -0.42
N ALA A 72 5.51 -7.57 -0.24
CA ALA A 72 4.70 -6.64 -1.02
C ALA A 72 5.11 -6.64 -2.50
N GLU A 73 6.41 -6.60 -2.77
CA GLU A 73 6.97 -6.67 -4.13
C GLU A 73 6.60 -7.98 -4.83
N TYR A 74 6.65 -9.11 -4.11
CA TYR A 74 6.23 -10.39 -4.63
C TYR A 74 4.77 -10.36 -5.11
N LEU A 75 3.85 -9.87 -4.27
CA LEU A 75 2.43 -9.79 -4.62
C LEU A 75 2.17 -8.79 -5.75
N ASN A 76 2.88 -7.67 -5.79
CA ASN A 76 2.75 -6.67 -6.85
C ASN A 76 3.17 -7.21 -8.23
N VAL A 77 4.18 -8.08 -8.28
CA VAL A 77 4.70 -8.63 -9.55
C VAL A 77 3.98 -9.93 -9.95
N ASN A 78 3.65 -10.78 -8.98
CA ASN A 78 3.22 -12.16 -9.24
C ASN A 78 1.75 -12.42 -8.88
N GLY A 79 1.17 -11.60 -8.01
CA GLY A 79 -0.17 -11.80 -7.48
C GLY A 79 -1.26 -11.15 -8.32
N TYR A 80 -2.46 -11.73 -8.23
CA TYR A 80 -3.67 -11.17 -8.82
C TYR A 80 -4.59 -10.65 -7.71
N GLY A 81 -4.25 -9.47 -7.20
CA GLY A 81 -5.03 -8.81 -6.16
C GLY A 81 -6.36 -8.24 -6.66
N SER A 82 -7.15 -7.70 -5.75
CA SER A 82 -8.35 -6.92 -6.06
C SER A 82 -8.04 -5.72 -6.96
N GLU A 83 -9.07 -5.05 -7.45
CA GLU A 83 -8.91 -3.67 -7.89
C GLU A 83 -8.40 -2.82 -6.72
N TRP A 84 -7.66 -1.76 -7.03
CA TRP A 84 -7.21 -0.82 -6.01
C TRP A 84 -8.40 -0.09 -5.41
N SER A 85 -8.33 0.20 -4.11
CA SER A 85 -9.32 1.03 -3.43
C SER A 85 -9.42 2.42 -4.06
N SER A 86 -10.47 3.17 -3.72
CA SER A 86 -10.42 4.63 -3.85
C SER A 86 -9.23 5.20 -3.07
N VAL A 87 -8.71 6.34 -3.51
CA VAL A 87 -7.56 6.99 -2.87
C VAL A 87 -7.89 7.39 -1.42
N VAL A 88 -6.94 7.13 -0.53
CA VAL A 88 -6.90 7.72 0.82
C VAL A 88 -5.88 8.85 0.77
N GLU A 89 -6.32 10.06 1.10
CA GLU A 89 -5.49 11.26 1.06
C GLU A 89 -5.35 11.88 2.46
N MET A 90 -4.14 12.32 2.80
CA MET A 90 -3.84 13.01 4.04
C MET A 90 -2.92 14.20 3.79
N THR A 91 -3.31 15.38 4.29
CA THR A 91 -2.43 16.56 4.34
C THR A 91 -1.69 16.60 5.66
N MET A 92 -0.37 16.70 5.60
CA MET A 92 0.49 16.80 6.77
C MET A 92 0.31 18.16 7.43
N LYS A 93 -0.06 18.13 8.71
CA LYS A 93 -0.28 19.35 9.48
C LYS A 93 1.02 20.15 9.65
N LYS A 94 0.85 21.46 9.83
CA LYS A 94 1.92 22.38 10.22
C LYS A 94 2.43 22.12 11.62
#